data_AF-A0A174EGC7-F1
#
_entry.id   AF-A0A174EGC7-F1
#
_cell.length_a   1.000
_cell.length_b   1.000
_cell.length_c   1.000
_cell.angle_alpha   90.00
_cell.angle_beta   90.00
_cell.angle_gamma   90.00
#
_symmetry.space_group_name_H-M   'P 1'
#
loop_
_entity.id
_entity.type
_entity.pdbx_description
1 polymer ?
#
loop_
_entity_poly.entity_id
_entity_poly.type
_entity_poly.pdbx_seq_one_letter_code
_entity_poly.pdbx_strand_id
1 'polypeptide(L)' 'MAQKLVPEAKNGLSKFKNEVASEMGVPFTDYNGNLTSKQCGSVGGEMVKRMVEQYEKGI' A
#
# COMPACT_ATOMS: atom_id res chain seq x y z
N MET A 1 14.31 -3.22 -8.47
CA MET A 1 13.41 -3.49 -7.34
C MET A 1 13.56 -2.35 -6.34
N ALA A 2 12.47 -1.73 -5.87
CA ALA A 2 12.58 -0.68 -4.85
C ALA A 2 13.06 -1.31 -3.53
N GLN A 3 14.19 -0.84 -3.02
CA GLN A 3 14.73 -1.31 -1.74
C GLN A 3 13.88 -0.73 -0.61
N LYS A 4 13.29 -1.61 0.20
CA LYS A 4 12.54 -1.19 1.39
C LYS A 4 13.52 -0.79 2.49
N LEU A 5 13.22 0.31 3.19
CA LEU A 5 14.05 0.82 4.28
C LEU A 5 14.20 -0.20 5.42
N VAL A 6 13.14 -0.98 5.68
CA VAL A 6 13.10 -2.08 6.65
C VAL A 6 12.79 -3.37 5.88
N PRO A 7 13.78 -4.22 5.57
CA PRO A 7 13.60 -5.44 4.78
C PRO A 7 12.60 -6.42 5.38
N GLU A 8 12.56 -6.54 6.70
CA GLU A 8 11.70 -7.43 7.48
C GLU A 8 10.22 -7.07 7.32
N ALA A 9 9.93 -5.77 7.14
CA ALA A 9 8.57 -5.27 6.93
C ALA A 9 8.03 -5.62 5.54
N LYS A 10 8.82 -6.23 4.65
CA LYS A 10 8.43 -6.47 3.25
C LYS A 10 7.12 -7.21 3.13
N ASN A 11 6.93 -8.29 3.88
CA ASN A 11 5.74 -9.12 3.81
C ASN A 11 4.51 -8.43 4.41
N GLY A 12 4.68 -7.77 5.56
CA GLY A 12 3.60 -6.99 6.20
C GLY A 12 3.08 -5.87 5.29
N LEU A 13 4.00 -5.10 4.70
CA LEU A 13 3.66 -4.03 3.75
C LEU A 13 2.96 -4.55 2.49
N SER A 14 3.32 -5.74 2.02
CA SER A 14 2.64 -6.35 0.86
C SER A 14 1.20 -6.77 1.18
N LYS A 15 0.96 -7.32 2.38
CA LYS A 15 -0.39 -7.64 2.85
C LYS A 15 -1.23 -6.36 3.00
N PHE A 16 -0.68 -5.38 3.70
CA PHE A 16 -1.35 -4.10 3.92
C PHE A 16 -1.72 -3.39 2.61
N LYS A 17 -0.82 -3.38 1.63
CA LYS A 17 -1.10 -2.86 0.28
C LYS A 17 -2.31 -3.56 -0.36
N ASN A 18 -2.39 -4.89 -0.27
CA ASN A 18 -3.48 -5.66 -0.87
C ASN A 18 -4.81 -5.43 -0.13
N GLU A 19 -4.78 -5.28 1.19
CA GLU A 19 -5.95 -4.91 2.00
C GLU A 19 -6.49 -3.54 1.59
N VAL A 20 -5.62 -2.51 1.59
CA VAL A 20 -5.99 -1.15 1.18
C VAL A 20 -6.50 -1.12 -0.26
N ALA A 21 -5.84 -1.82 -1.19
CA ALA A 21 -6.31 -1.91 -2.58
C ALA A 21 -7.71 -2.53 -2.68
N SER A 22 -7.97 -3.59 -1.91
CA SER A 22 -9.27 -4.26 -1.89
C SER A 22 -10.37 -3.35 -1.34
N GLU A 23 -10.10 -2.62 -0.25
CA GLU A 23 -11.04 -1.64 0.31
C GLU A 23 -11.33 -0.47 -0.63
N MET A 24 -10.34 -0.06 -1.42
CA MET A 24 -10.49 1.00 -2.43
C MET A 24 -11.08 0.50 -3.75
N GLY A 25 -11.40 -0.81 -3.86
CA GLY A 25 -11.91 -1.42 -5.09
C GLY A 25 -10.91 -1.42 -6.25
N VAL A 26 -9.61 -1.32 -5.97
CA VAL A 26 -8.56 -1.34 -6.98
C VAL A 26 -8.08 -2.78 -7.15
N PRO A 27 -8.21 -3.39 -8.36
CA PRO A 27 -7.95 -4.80 -8.56
C PRO A 27 -6.45 -5.08 -8.71
N PHE A 28 -5.72 -4.97 -7.61
CA PHE A 28 -4.30 -5.31 -7.59
C PHE A 28 -4.14 -6.83 -7.78
N THR A 29 -3.27 -7.20 -8.72
CA THR A 29 -2.84 -8.58 -8.94
C THR A 29 -1.31 -8.65 -8.89
N ASP A 30 -0.74 -9.82 -9.21
CA ASP A 30 0.71 -9.97 -9.42
C ASP A 30 1.24 -9.12 -10.58
N TYR A 31 0.38 -8.75 -11.55
CA TYR A 31 0.71 -7.84 -12.65
C TYR A 31 -0.29 -6.68 -12.74
N ASN A 32 0.19 -5.46 -12.47
CA ASN A 32 -0.62 -4.24 -12.42
C ASN A 32 -0.36 -3.30 -13.59
N GLY A 33 0.20 -3.78 -14.70
CA GLY A 33 0.55 -2.93 -15.85
C GLY A 33 -0.66 -2.32 -16.56
N ASN A 34 -1.84 -2.88 -16.37
CA ASN A 34 -3.13 -2.36 -16.86
C ASN A 34 -3.74 -1.29 -15.93
N LEU A 35 -3.22 -1.12 -14.71
CA LEU A 35 -3.71 -0.10 -13.79
C LEU A 35 -3.10 1.25 -14.14
N THR A 36 -3.91 2.30 -14.03
CA THR A 36 -3.42 3.66 -14.21
C THR A 36 -2.48 4.05 -13.07
N SER A 37 -1.50 4.91 -13.34
CA SER A 37 -0.62 5.48 -12.30
C SER A 37 -1.42 6.13 -11.17
N LYS A 38 -2.60 6.70 -11.49
CA LYS A 38 -3.51 7.27 -10.50
C LYS A 38 -4.05 6.20 -9.53
N GLN A 39 -4.53 5.07 -10.04
CA GLN A 39 -5.01 3.98 -9.20
C GLN A 39 -3.91 3.44 -8.29
N CYS A 40 -2.73 3.16 -8.83
CA CYS A 40 -1.60 2.69 -8.04
C CYS A 40 -1.14 3.72 -7.00
N GLY A 41 -1.08 5.00 -7.38
CA GLY A 41 -0.73 6.10 -6.50
C GLY A 41 -1.73 6.32 -5.38
N SER A 42 -3.03 6.19 -5.66
CA SER A 42 -4.09 6.32 -4.64
C SER A 42 -3.98 5.24 -3.56
N VAL A 43 -3.68 3.99 -3.92
CA VAL A 43 -3.43 2.92 -2.93
C VAL A 43 -2.22 3.24 -2.06
N GLY A 44 -1.10 3.65 -2.67
CA GLY A 44 0.10 4.03 -1.92
C GLY A 44 -0.12 5.23 -0.99
N GLY A 45 -0.87 6.23 -1.44
CA GLY A 45 -1.22 7.40 -0.63
C GLY A 45 -2.11 7.05 0.55
N GLU A 46 -3.10 6.19 0.36
CA GLU A 46 -3.99 5.72 1.43
C GLU A 46 -3.23 4.88 2.47
N MET A 47 -2.29 4.02 2.04
CA MET A 47 -1.40 3.31 2.95
C MET A 47 -0.64 4.27 3.87
N VAL A 48 -0.01 5.31 3.31
CA VAL A 48 0.75 6.30 4.10
C VAL A 48 -0.17 7.08 5.03
N LYS A 49 -1.36 7.49 4.55
CA LYS A 49 -2.35 8.20 5.36
C LYS A 49 -2.73 7.41 6.60
N ARG A 50 -3.04 6.12 6.47
CA ARG A 50 -3.38 5.25 7.60
C ARG A 50 -2.21 5.02 8.55
N MET A 51 -0.99 4.87 8.04
CA MET A 51 0.21 4.75 8.88
C MET A 51 0.44 6.00 9.73
N VAL A 52 0.31 7.18 9.13
CA VAL A 52 0.42 8.45 9.85
C VAL A 52 -0.69 8.60 10.88
N GLU A 53 -1.94 8.29 10.50
CA GLU A 53 -3.08 8.35 11.42
C GLU A 53 -2.90 7.42 12.63
N GLN A 54 -2.39 6.20 12.40
CA GLN A 54 -2.07 5.26 13.48
C GLN A 54 -1.01 5.83 14.43
N TYR A 55 0.07 6.39 13.89
CA TYR A 55 1.13 7.04 14.66
C TYR A 55 0.62 8.26 15.45
N GLU A 56 -0.28 9.05 14.87
CA GLU A 56 -0.91 10.19 15.55
C GLU A 56 -1.87 9.76 16.67
N LYS A 57 -2.53 8.60 16.53
CA LYS A 57 -3.46 8.03 17.52
C LYS A 57 -2.77 7.31 18.69
N GLY A 58 -1.45 7.33 18.75
CA GLY A 58 -0.70 6.73 19.86
C GLY A 58 -0.54 5.22 19.73
N ILE A 59 -0.50 4.72 18.49
CA ILE A 59 0.44 3.64 18.18
C ILE A 59 1.84 4.24 18.13
#